data_AF-A0A496LW69-F1
#
_entry.id   AF-A0A496LW69-F1
#
_cell.length_a   1.000
_cell.length_b   1.000
_cell.length_c   1.000
_cell.angle_alpha   90.00
_cell.angle_beta   90.00
_cell.angle_gamma   90.00
#
_symmetry.space_group_name_H-M   'P 1'
#
loop_
_entity.id
_entity.type
_entity.pdbx_description
1 polymer ?
#
loop_
_entity_poly.entity_id
_entity_poly.type
_entity_poly.pdbx_seq_one_letter_code
_entity_poly.pdbx_strand_id
1 'polypeptide(L)' 'MDKIYIAKDGDRLDTIVYNHYGHLRFFEQVLALNPKLAATLKAGDKVFLPEIKEKAKEQNKLW' A
#
# COMPACT_ATOMS: atom_id res chain seq x y z
N MET A 1 -2.18 -1.29 -14.17
CA MET A 1 -3.56 -0.90 -13.81
C MET A 1 -3.53 -0.42 -12.37
N ASP A 2 -4.12 0.73 -12.08
CA ASP A 2 -4.20 1.23 -10.71
C ASP A 2 -4.99 0.25 -9.82
N LYS A 3 -4.49 -0.06 -8.62
CA LYS A 3 -5.10 -1.04 -7.74
C LYS A 3 -5.80 -0.34 -6.58
N ILE A 4 -7.12 -0.46 -6.53
CA ILE A 4 -7.92 0.08 -5.42
C ILE A 4 -8.14 -1.04 -4.40
N TYR A 5 -7.66 -0.83 -3.18
CA TYR A 5 -7.93 -1.72 -2.06
C TYR A 5 -9.06 -1.15 -1.21
N ILE A 6 -10.00 -2.00 -0.79
CA ILE A 6 -11.09 -1.60 0.11
C ILE A 6 -10.69 -2.02 1.52
N ALA A 7 -10.42 -1.05 2.38
CA ALA A 7 -10.04 -1.28 3.75
C ALA A 7 -11.20 -1.85 4.58
N LYS A 8 -10.87 -2.66 5.59
CA LYS A 8 -11.81 -3.13 6.60
C LYS A 8 -11.78 -2.21 7.82
N ASP A 9 -12.72 -2.42 8.73
CA ASP A 9 -12.78 -1.61 9.95
C ASP A 9 -11.56 -1.91 10.84
N GLY A 10 -10.80 -0.89 11.17
CA GLY A 10 -9.57 -1.02 11.96
C GLY A 10 -8.34 -1.43 11.15
N ASP A 11 -8.42 -1.49 9.82
CA ASP A 11 -7.25 -1.69 8.98
C ASP A 11 -6.28 -0.50 9.10
N ARG A 12 -4.99 -0.80 8.93
CA ARG A 12 -3.94 0.21 8.94
C ARG A 12 -3.37 0.41 7.55
N LEU A 13 -3.23 1.67 7.15
CA LEU A 13 -2.67 2.01 5.85
C LEU A 13 -1.24 1.50 5.71
N ASP A 14 -0.43 1.55 6.78
CA ASP A 14 0.94 1.03 6.78
C ASP A 14 0.99 -0.46 6.41
N THR A 15 0.10 -1.26 7.00
CA THR A 15 0.05 -2.71 6.80
C THR A 15 -0.39 -3.05 5.38
N ILE A 16 -1.34 -2.31 4.82
CA ILE A 16 -1.81 -2.49 3.43
C ILE A 16 -0.69 -2.15 2.44
N VAL A 17 0.00 -1.04 2.64
CA VAL A 17 1.14 -0.62 1.81
C VAL A 17 2.26 -1.66 1.90
N TYR A 18 2.61 -2.10 3.11
CA TYR A 18 3.62 -3.13 3.33
C TYR A 18 3.22 -4.47 2.70
N ASN A 19 1.97 -4.89 2.80
CA ASN A 19 1.51 -6.14 2.22
C ASN A 19 1.39 -6.07 0.68
N HIS A 20 1.17 -4.87 0.13
CA HIS A 20 1.06 -4.67 -1.31
C HIS A 20 2.42 -4.55 -2.01
N TYR A 21 3.31 -3.72 -1.45
CA TYR A 21 4.63 -3.42 -2.03
C TYR A 21 5.76 -4.26 -1.40
N GLY A 22 5.57 -4.78 -0.19
CA GLY A 22 6.62 -5.45 0.60
C GLY A 22 7.43 -4.49 1.48
N HIS A 23 7.21 -3.18 1.36
CA HIS A 23 7.90 -2.16 2.16
C HIS A 23 7.08 -0.85 2.30
N LEU A 24 7.47 0.00 3.24
CA LEU A 24 6.79 1.27 3.53
C LEU A 24 7.34 2.49 2.78
N ARG A 25 8.28 2.34 1.82
CA ARG A 25 8.88 3.51 1.13
C ARG A 25 7.86 4.34 0.35
N PHE A 26 6.78 3.71 -0.10
CA PHE A 26 5.70 4.38 -0.83
C PHE A 26 4.55 4.83 0.07
N PHE A 27 4.66 4.64 1.39
CA PHE A 27 3.63 5.03 2.32
C PHE A 27 3.30 6.52 2.24
N GLU A 28 4.31 7.39 2.19
CA GLU A 28 4.10 8.84 2.05
C GLU A 28 3.43 9.21 0.72
N GLN A 29 3.78 8.54 -0.38
CA GLN A 29 3.13 8.76 -1.68
C GLN A 29 1.66 8.33 -1.65
N VAL A 30 1.37 7.17 -1.09
CA VAL A 30 0.00 6.66 -0.93
C VAL A 30 -0.80 7.58 -0.01
N LEU A 31 -0.22 8.04 1.10
CA LEU A 31 -0.86 8.98 2.01
C LEU A 31 -1.14 10.33 1.33
N ALA A 32 -0.20 10.84 0.53
CA ALA A 32 -0.35 12.09 -0.21
C ALA A 32 -1.42 11.99 -1.33
N LEU A 33 -1.54 10.81 -1.96
CA LEU A 33 -2.60 10.52 -2.94
C LEU A 33 -3.97 10.35 -2.28
N ASN A 34 -3.98 9.93 -1.03
CA ASN A 34 -5.19 9.67 -0.26
C ASN A 34 -5.30 10.60 0.96
N PRO A 35 -5.35 11.95 0.78
CA PRO A 35 -5.35 12.90 1.90
C PRO A 35 -6.63 12.84 2.75
N LYS A 36 -7.67 12.12 2.28
CA LYS A 36 -8.92 11.88 3.02
C LYS A 36 -8.84 10.68 3.96
N LEU A 37 -7.81 9.84 3.83
CA LEU A 37 -7.65 8.66 4.66
C LEU A 37 -6.90 9.01 5.95
N ALA A 38 -7.41 8.52 7.07
CA ALA A 38 -6.69 8.58 8.33
C ALA A 38 -5.70 7.40 8.43
N ALA A 39 -4.75 7.48 9.37
CA ALA A 39 -3.82 6.39 9.67
C ALA A 39 -4.54 5.08 10.01
N THR A 40 -5.71 5.20 10.64
CA THR A 40 -6.65 4.10 10.87
C THR A 40 -7.79 4.22 9.86
N LEU A 41 -7.94 3.18 9.04
CA LEU A 41 -8.97 3.12 8.00
C LEU A 41 -10.25 2.52 8.58
N LYS A 42 -11.39 2.96 8.04
CA LYS A 42 -12.70 2.38 8.36
C LYS A 42 -13.09 1.38 7.29
N ALA A 43 -14.03 0.49 7.63
CA ALA A 43 -14.60 -0.41 6.63
C ALA A 43 -15.22 0.39 5.48
N GLY A 44 -14.75 0.11 4.26
CA GLY A 44 -15.23 0.77 3.05
C GLY A 44 -14.36 1.92 2.56
N ASP A 45 -13.30 2.30 3.28
CA ASP A 45 -12.32 3.26 2.78
C ASP A 45 -11.59 2.70 1.56
N LYS A 46 -11.54 3.50 0.49
CA LYS A 46 -10.85 3.13 -0.75
C LYS A 46 -9.43 3.66 -0.70
N VAL A 47 -8.49 2.73 -0.55
CA VAL A 47 -7.06 3.02 -0.61
C VAL A 47 -6.60 2.92 -2.06
N PHE A 48 -6.17 4.04 -2.61
CA PHE A 48 -5.59 4.09 -3.94
C PHE A 48 -4.11 3.68 -3.88
N LEU A 49 -3.77 2.53 -4.47
CA LEU A 49 -2.42 2.00 -4.54
C LEU A 49 -1.93 2.10 -5.99
N PRO A 50 -1.11 3.12 -6.32
CA PRO A 50 -0.54 3.22 -7.66
C PRO A 50 0.33 1.99 -7.97
N GLU A 51 0.34 1.54 -9.23
CA GLU A 51 1.21 0.44 -9.64
C GLU A 51 2.67 0.93 -9.69
N ILE A 52 3.32 0.92 -8.53
CA ILE A 52 4.73 1.23 -8.43
C ILE A 52 5.47 -0.05 -8.73
N LYS A 53 5.99 -0.16 -9.95
CA LYS A 53 6.85 -1.26 -10.35
C LYS A 53 8.15 -1.17 -9.56
N GLU A 54 8.17 -1.75 -8.38
CA GLU A 54 9.43 -2.20 -7.81
C GLU A 54 10.00 -3.21 -8.80
N LYS A 55 11.21 -2.92 -9.30
CA LYS A 55 12.05 -3.98 -9.81
C LYS A 55 12.25 -4.90 -8.60
N ALA A 56 11.42 -5.94 -8.50
CA ALA A 56 11.62 -7.01 -7.54
C ALA A 56 13.10 -7.32 -7.61
N LYS A 57 13.82 -7.11 -6.50
CA LYS A 57 15.11 -7.77 -6.36
C LYS A 57 14.74 -9.24 -6.33
N GLU A 58 14.77 -9.88 -7.50
CA GLU A 58 15.03 -11.30 -7.61
C GLU A 58 16.13 -11.56 -6.60
N GLN A 59 15.76 -12.14 -5.46
CA GLN A 59 16.72 -12.77 -4.58
C GLN A 59 17.25 -13.91 -5.41
N ASN A 60 18.28 -13.60 -6.20
CA ASN A 60 19.12 -14.54 -6.89
C ASN A 60 19.66 -15.44 -5.79
N LYS A 61 19.00 -16.59 -5.60
CA LYS A 61 19.53 -17.72 -4.88
C LYS A 61 20.79 -18.13 -5.64
N LEU A 62 21.92 -17.54 -5.27
CA LEU A 62 23.23 -18.05 -5.63
C LEU A 62 23.51 -19.20 -4.67
N TRP A 63 23.20 -20.41 -5.13
CA TRP A 63 23.74 -21.67 -4.63
C TRP A 63 25.02 -22.00 -5.39
#